data_AF-A0A8S4QNA0-F1
#
_entry.id   AF-A0A8S4QNA0-F1
#
_cell.length_a   1.000
_cell.length_b   1.000
_cell.length_c   1.000
_cell.angle_alpha   90.00
_cell.angle_beta   90.00
_cell.angle_gamma   90.00
#
_symmetry.space_group_name_H-M   'P 1'
#
loop_
_entity.id
_entity.type
_entity.pdbx_description
1 polymer ?
#
loop_
_entity_poly.entity_id
_entity_poly.type
_entity_poly.pdbx_seq_one_letter_code
_entity_poly.pdbx_strand_id
1 'polypeptide(L)' 'NEASWNCTDKNCGFKTSGAAMRKMLAVVQAEVDQLDALEPGPSAIEMREATLNKVPTYLY' A
#
# COMPACT_ATOMS: atom_id res chain seq x y z
N ASN A 1 -18.75 -8.94 -9.45
CA ASN A 1 -17.63 -9.91 -9.53
C ASN A 1 -16.82 -9.79 -8.25
N GLU A 2 -17.03 -10.68 -7.28
CA GLU A 2 -16.20 -10.73 -6.06
C GLU A 2 -15.03 -11.68 -6.28
N ALA A 3 -13.88 -11.12 -6.65
CA ALA A 3 -12.64 -11.88 -6.68
C ALA A 3 -12.08 -11.98 -5.25
N SER A 4 -11.76 -13.19 -4.79
CA SER A 4 -10.97 -13.41 -3.56
C SER A 4 -9.51 -13.06 -3.85
N TRP A 5 -8.87 -12.31 -2.96
CA TRP A 5 -7.42 -12.08 -3.00
C TRP A 5 -6.75 -13.06 -2.05
N ASN A 6 -5.80 -13.83 -2.57
CA ASN A 6 -5.03 -14.79 -1.80
C ASN A 6 -3.61 -14.26 -1.67
N CYS A 7 -3.00 -14.54 -0.52
CA CYS A 7 -1.58 -14.31 -0.31
C CYS A 7 -0.75 -14.96 -1.43
N THR A 8 0.28 -14.27 -1.89
CA THR A 8 1.12 -14.74 -3.01
C THR A 8 2.16 -15.78 -2.59
N ASP A 9 2.51 -15.83 -1.29
CA ASP A 9 3.32 -16.90 -0.73
C ASP A 9 2.53 -18.20 -0.65
N LYS A 10 3.11 -19.29 -1.17
CA LYS A 10 2.52 -20.63 -1.21
C LYS A 10 2.26 -21.22 0.18
N ASN A 11 2.99 -20.79 1.20
CA ASN A 11 2.82 -21.25 2.58
C ASN A 11 1.89 -20.34 3.40
N CYS A 12 1.37 -19.27 2.80
CA CYS A 12 0.53 -18.28 3.45
C CYS A 12 -0.95 -18.60 3.19
N GLY A 13 -1.66 -19.05 4.23
CA GLY A 13 -3.08 -19.41 4.15
C GLY A 13 -4.04 -18.22 4.14
N PHE A 14 -3.53 -16.99 4.16
CA PHE A 14 -4.33 -15.77 4.25
C PHE A 14 -5.13 -15.52 2.96
N LYS A 15 -6.41 -15.17 3.14
CA LYS A 15 -7.35 -14.80 2.07
C LYS A 15 -8.21 -13.65 2.53
N THR A 16 -8.51 -12.74 1.61
CA THR A 16 -9.39 -11.59 1.87
C THR A 16 -10.30 -11.33 0.68
N SER A 17 -11.36 -10.55 0.89
CA SER A 17 -12.25 -10.15 -0.20
C SER A 17 -11.55 -9.12 -1.11
N GLY A 18 -11.86 -9.15 -2.40
CA GLY A 18 -11.40 -8.10 -3.32
C GLY A 18 -11.91 -6.71 -2.93
N ALA A 19 -13.02 -6.61 -2.20
CA ALA A 19 -13.49 -5.35 -1.64
C ALA A 19 -12.56 -4.82 -0.55
N ALA A 20 -12.08 -5.68 0.35
CA ALA A 20 -11.08 -5.31 1.35
C ALA A 20 -9.76 -4.91 0.70
N MET A 21 -9.33 -5.64 -0.34
CA MET A 21 -8.10 -5.28 -1.08
C MET A 21 -8.21 -3.91 -1.75
N ARG A 22 -9.36 -3.59 -2.37
CA ARG A 22 -9.59 -2.26 -2.95
C ARG A 22 -9.55 -1.13 -1.91
N LYS A 23 -10.05 -1.38 -0.69
CA LYS A 23 -9.95 -0.40 0.40
C LYS A 23 -8.51 -0.15 0.80
N MET A 24 -7.70 -1.20 0.92
CA MET A 24 -6.28 -1.05 1.23
C MET A 24 -5.55 -0.30 0.10
N LEU A 25 -5.78 -0.67 -1.16
CA LEU A 25 -5.19 0.04 -2.29
C LEU A 25 -5.55 1.53 -2.32
N ALA A 26 -6.78 1.90 -1.92
CA ALA A 26 -7.17 3.30 -1.81
C ALA A 26 -6.39 4.07 -0.72
N VAL A 27 -6.03 3.41 0.39
CA VAL A 27 -5.20 4.01 1.44
C VAL A 27 -3.78 4.25 0.90
N VAL A 28 -3.18 3.23 0.27
CA VAL A 28 -1.84 3.36 -0.32
C VAL A 28 -1.83 4.46 -1.39
N GLN A 29 -2.85 4.54 -2.24
CA GLN A 29 -2.94 5.58 -3.27
C GLN A 29 -3.01 6.98 -2.64
N ALA A 30 -3.82 7.17 -1.59
CA ALA A 30 -3.91 8.45 -0.90
C ALA A 30 -2.57 8.89 -0.27
N GLU A 31 -1.77 7.95 0.25
CA GLU A 31 -0.44 8.24 0.76
C GLU A 31 0.52 8.66 -0.36
N VAL A 32 0.49 7.99 -1.51
CA VAL A 32 1.30 8.36 -2.68
C VAL A 32 0.90 9.76 -3.19
N ASP A 33 -0.40 10.03 -3.31
CA ASP A 33 -0.90 11.33 -3.77
C ASP A 33 -0.45 12.47 -2.84
N GLN A 34 -0.37 12.23 -1.52
CA GLN A 34 0.17 13.19 -0.57
C GLN A 34 1.67 13.47 -0.78
N LEU A 35 2.46 12.44 -1.11
CA LEU A 35 3.89 12.59 -1.37
C LEU A 35 4.19 13.33 -2.67
N ASP A 36 3.31 13.22 -3.66
CA ASP A 36 3.43 13.93 -4.93
C ASP A 36 3.03 15.41 -4.82
N ALA A 37 2.21 15.76 -3.82
CA ALA A 37 1.89 17.15 -3.50
C ALA A 37 3.00 17.90 -2.74
N LEU A 38 4.07 17.21 -2.31
CA LEU A 38 5.17 17.85 -1.57
C LEU A 38 6.11 18.59 -2.51
N GLU A 39 6.47 19.81 -2.12
CA GLU A 39 7.55 20.54 -2.77
C GLU A 39 8.89 19.80 -2.61
N PRO A 40 9.75 19.81 -3.64
CA PRO A 40 11.06 19.17 -3.57
C PRO A 40 11.92 19.70 -2.41
N GLY A 41 12.41 18.80 -1.56
CA GLY A 41 13.28 19.17 -0.44
C GLY A 41 13.67 17.96 0.42
N PRO A 42 14.57 18.14 1.40
CA PRO A 42 15.04 17.05 2.26
C PRO A 42 13.91 16.34 3.01
N SER A 43 12.93 17.09 3.52
CA SER A 43 11.75 16.53 4.19
C SER A 43 10.89 15.68 3.25
N ALA A 44 10.76 16.06 1.98
CA ALA A 44 10.02 15.27 1.00
C ALA A 44 10.72 13.94 0.70
N ILE A 45 12.06 13.92 0.71
CA ILE A 45 12.85 12.69 0.56
C ILE A 45 12.63 11.77 1.76
N GLU A 46 12.80 12.28 2.98
CA GLU A 46 12.59 11.51 4.21
C GLU A 46 11.18 10.92 4.30
N MET A 47 10.16 11.69 3.93
CA MET A 47 8.78 11.22 3.89
C MET A 47 8.57 10.11 2.85
N ARG A 48 9.17 10.22 1.66
CA ARG A 48 9.10 9.19 0.62
C ARG A 48 9.75 7.89 1.10
N GLU A 49 10.92 7.97 1.71
CA GLU A 49 11.62 6.81 2.29
C GLU A 49 10.80 6.17 3.41
N ALA A 50 10.22 6.97 4.30
CA ALA A 50 9.37 6.49 5.38
C ALA A 50 8.12 5.76 4.86
N THR A 51 7.50 6.25 3.78
CA THR A 51 6.35 5.58 3.14
C THR A 51 6.77 4.30 2.42
N LEU A 52 7.89 4.30 1.70
CA LEU A 52 8.40 3.09 1.04
C LEU A 52 8.67 1.95 2.03
N ASN A 53 9.14 2.27 3.23
CA ASN A 53 9.33 1.29 4.30
C ASN A 53 8.02 0.67 4.83
N LYS A 54 6.88 1.35 4.66
CA LYS A 54 5.55 0.88 5.11
C LYS A 54 4.80 0.08 4.06
N VAL A 55 5.06 0.31 2.77
CA VAL A 55 4.38 -0.39 1.67
C VAL A 55 4.41 -1.92 1.80
N PRO A 56 5.53 -2.56 2.20
CA PRO A 56 5.54 -3.99 2.49
C PRO A 56 4.53 -4.37 3.58
N THR A 57 4.42 -3.60 4.66
CA THR A 57 3.45 -3.89 5.75
C THR A 57 1.99 -3.84 5.29
N TYR A 58 1.67 -3.09 4.25
CA TYR A 58 0.30 -2.98 3.73
C TYR A 58 -0.07 -4.06 2.70
N LEU A 59 0.93 -4.68 2.06
CA LEU A 59 0.72 -5.57 0.92
C LEU A 59 1.13 -7.03 1.18
N TYR A 60 1.78 -7.33 2.31
CA TYR A 60 2.16 -8.67 2.74
C TYR A 60 1.28 -9.19 3.89
#